data_AF-A0A662DVX6-F1
#
_entry.id   AF-A0A662DVX6-F1
#
_cell.length_a   1.000
_cell.length_b   1.000
_cell.length_c   1.000
_cell.angle_alpha   90.00
_cell.angle_beta   90.00
_cell.angle_gamma   90.00
#
_symmetry.space_group_name_H-M   'P 1'
#
loop_
_entity.id
_entity.type
_entity.pdbx_description
1 polymer ?
#
loop_
_entity_poly.entity_id
_entity_poly.type
_entity_poly.pdbx_seq_one_letter_code
_entity_poly.pdbx_strand_id
1 'polypeptide(L)'
;RLASASGVPTLLGWANHEMVWRGPDILPETRRREEIVRSIYTVGDRETIRRMVREAEVDCVAIGMNERLDFDLDGLEAVRLAGDDVIPCGEGGFLVLFEQSRVSGDRQ
;
A
#
# COMPACT_ATOMS: atom_id res chain seq x y z
N ARG A 1 -10.63 -0.28 -5.96
CA ARG A 1 -11.69 -1.17 -5.42
C ARG A 1 -11.78 -1.06 -3.90
N LEU A 2 -10.66 -1.15 -3.18
CA LEU A 2 -10.61 -0.94 -1.73
C LEU A 2 -11.14 0.45 -1.32
N ALA A 3 -10.59 1.54 -1.88
CA ALA A 3 -11.04 2.89 -1.58
C ALA A 3 -12.55 3.14 -1.84
N SER A 4 -13.08 2.58 -2.92
CA SER A 4 -14.49 2.72 -3.28
C SER A 4 -15.43 1.96 -2.33
N ALA A 5 -14.96 0.89 -1.70
CA ALA A 5 -15.76 0.04 -0.82
C ALA A 5 -15.66 0.45 0.66
N SER A 6 -14.51 0.95 1.09
CA SER A 6 -14.27 1.33 2.50
C SER A 6 -14.39 2.84 2.75
N GLY A 7 -14.31 3.67 1.70
CA GLY A 7 -14.17 5.13 1.85
C GLY A 7 -12.80 5.58 2.34
N VAL A 8 -11.84 4.66 2.52
CA VAL A 8 -10.47 4.95 2.95
C VAL A 8 -9.61 5.27 1.71
N PRO A 9 -8.85 6.38 1.69
CA PRO A 9 -8.00 6.70 0.56
C PRO A 9 -6.91 5.64 0.36
N THR A 10 -6.56 5.36 -0.89
CA THR A 10 -5.46 4.44 -1.26
C THR A 10 -4.33 5.21 -1.92
N LEU A 11 -3.08 4.78 -1.67
CA LEU A 11 -1.87 5.39 -2.23
C LEU A 11 -1.94 5.51 -3.76
N LEU A 12 -2.36 4.43 -4.42
CA LEU A 12 -2.78 4.46 -5.82
C LEU A 12 -4.30 4.40 -5.88
N GLY A 13 -4.92 5.46 -6.40
CA GLY A 13 -6.36 5.55 -6.56
C GLY A 13 -6.85 4.82 -7.81
N TRP A 14 -7.48 5.55 -8.72
CA TRP A 14 -7.92 5.03 -10.01
C TRP A 14 -7.08 5.67 -11.12
N ALA A 15 -5.87 5.19 -11.33
CA ALA A 15 -4.87 5.76 -12.26
C ALA A 15 -5.47 6.24 -13.60
N ASN A 16 -6.20 5.37 -14.30
CA ASN A 16 -6.85 5.72 -15.56
C ASN A 16 -7.93 6.81 -15.41
N HIS A 17 -8.69 6.81 -14.32
CA HIS A 17 -9.70 7.84 -14.09
C HIS A 17 -9.10 9.17 -13.62
N GLU A 18 -8.00 9.13 -12.85
CA GLU A 18 -7.24 10.32 -12.52
C GLU A 18 -6.72 11.00 -13.78
N MET A 19 -6.21 10.24 -14.75
CA MET A 19 -5.83 10.79 -16.07
C MET A 19 -7.02 11.44 -16.79
N VAL A 20 -8.20 10.82 -16.77
CA VAL A 20 -9.41 11.38 -17.42
C VAL A 20 -9.90 12.66 -16.72
N TRP A 21 -9.84 12.72 -15.39
CA TRP A 21 -10.36 13.86 -14.61
C TRP A 21 -9.37 14.99 -14.42
N ARG A 22 -8.07 14.68 -14.27
CA ARG A 22 -7.01 15.64 -13.98
C ARG A 22 -6.14 15.96 -15.19
N GLY A 23 -6.30 15.23 -16.29
CA GLY A 23 -5.50 15.38 -17.50
C GLY A 23 -4.15 14.67 -17.45
N PRO A 24 -3.34 14.78 -18.52
CA PRO A 24 -2.09 14.03 -18.67
C PRO A 24 -0.99 14.43 -17.68
N ASP A 25 -1.06 15.62 -17.07
CA ASP A 25 -0.06 16.09 -16.11
C ASP A 25 -0.02 15.28 -14.81
N ILE A 26 -1.05 14.47 -14.52
CA ILE A 26 -1.05 13.55 -13.37
C ILE A 26 -0.22 12.28 -13.61
N LEU A 27 0.06 11.94 -14.87
CA LEU A 27 0.71 10.68 -15.24
C LEU A 27 2.06 10.43 -14.55
N PRO A 28 2.96 11.43 -14.36
CA PRO A 28 4.20 11.22 -13.63
C PRO A 28 3.98 10.81 -12.17
N GLU A 29 3.02 11.45 -11.49
CA GLU A 29 2.68 11.15 -10.09
C GLU A 29 2.02 9.77 -9.98
N THR A 30 1.07 9.46 -10.87
CA THR A 30 0.42 8.15 -10.90
C THR A 30 1.43 7.02 -11.14
N ARG A 31 2.39 7.21 -12.06
CA ARG A 31 3.47 6.22 -12.28
C ARG A 31 4.36 6.07 -11.06
N ARG A 32 4.77 7.17 -10.42
CA ARG A 32 5.55 7.14 -9.18
C ARG A 32 4.84 6.32 -8.10
N ARG A 33 3.53 6.55 -7.88
CA ARG A 33 2.73 5.79 -6.90
C ARG A 33 2.64 4.31 -7.27
N GLU A 34 2.46 4.00 -8.55
CA GLU A 34 2.42 2.62 -9.04
C GLU A 34 3.75 1.89 -8.79
N GLU A 35 4.89 2.55 -9.02
CA GLU A 35 6.22 2.01 -8.75
C GLU A 35 6.43 1.76 -7.24
N ILE A 36 5.96 2.66 -6.38
CA ILE A 36 6.02 2.48 -4.92
C ILE A 36 5.20 1.26 -4.50
N VAL A 37 3.94 1.16 -4.97
CA VAL A 37 3.05 0.03 -4.66
C VAL A 37 3.69 -1.29 -5.11
N ARG A 38 4.20 -1.34 -6.35
CA ARG A 38 4.88 -2.53 -6.87
C ARG A 38 6.09 -2.90 -6.02
N SER A 39 6.92 -1.92 -5.65
CA SER A 39 8.13 -2.15 -4.87
C SER A 39 7.83 -2.70 -3.47
N ILE A 40 6.75 -2.24 -2.83
CA ILE A 40 6.31 -2.76 -1.53
C ILE A 40 6.04 -4.27 -1.61
N TYR A 41 5.44 -4.75 -2.71
CA TYR A 41 5.14 -6.17 -2.88
C TYR A 41 6.30 -7.03 -3.40
N THR A 42 7.36 -6.43 -3.96
CA THR A 42 8.45 -7.19 -4.62
C THR A 42 9.81 -7.15 -3.91
N VAL A 43 10.08 -6.16 -3.06
CA VAL A 43 11.43 -5.96 -2.51
C VAL A 43 11.90 -7.09 -1.58
N GLY A 44 10.98 -7.81 -0.93
CA GLY A 44 11.27 -8.96 -0.07
C GLY A 44 11.98 -8.64 1.26
N ASP A 45 12.41 -7.39 1.46
CA ASP A 45 13.11 -6.93 2.66
C ASP A 45 12.18 -6.14 3.60
N ARG A 46 12.08 -6.59 4.87
CA ARG A 46 11.13 -6.06 5.85
C ARG A 46 11.43 -4.61 6.26
N GLU A 47 12.69 -4.24 6.39
CA GLU A 47 13.09 -2.88 6.79
C GLU A 47 12.83 -1.88 5.67
N THR A 48 13.11 -2.31 4.44
CA THR A 48 12.87 -1.53 3.22
C THR A 48 11.38 -1.32 3.00
N ILE A 49 10.55 -2.35 3.20
CA ILE A 49 9.09 -2.24 3.19
C ILE A 49 8.66 -1.19 4.22
N ARG A 50 9.02 -1.35 5.51
CA ARG A 50 8.65 -0.39 6.57
C ARG A 50 9.06 1.05 6.24
N ARG A 51 10.25 1.25 5.68
CA ARG A 51 10.71 2.57 5.23
C ARG A 51 9.83 3.13 4.11
N MET A 52 9.54 2.35 3.08
CA MET A 52 8.69 2.77 1.96
C MET A 52 7.27 3.09 2.41
N VAL A 53 6.69 2.24 3.27
CA VAL A 53 5.32 2.41 3.77
C VAL A 53 5.22 3.72 4.59
N ARG A 54 6.24 4.01 5.41
CA ARG A 54 6.34 5.27 6.16
C ARG A 54 6.55 6.50 5.26
N GLU A 55 7.48 6.42 4.30
CA GLU A 55 7.74 7.51 3.35
C GLU A 55 6.53 7.82 2.46
N ALA A 56 5.69 6.82 2.20
CA ALA A 56 4.45 6.95 1.45
C ALA A 56 3.22 7.26 2.31
N GLU A 57 3.39 7.46 3.63
CA GLU A 57 2.31 7.74 4.59
C GLU A 57 1.16 6.70 4.52
N VAL A 58 1.53 5.42 4.41
CA VAL A 58 0.58 4.30 4.34
C VAL A 58 0.41 3.67 5.73
N ASP A 59 -0.83 3.60 6.21
CA ASP A 59 -1.13 2.98 7.51
C ASP A 59 -1.39 1.47 7.41
N CYS A 60 -1.86 1.00 6.25
CA CYS A 60 -2.17 -0.40 6.05
C CYS A 60 -1.97 -0.87 4.61
N VAL A 61 -1.64 -2.15 4.46
CA VAL A 61 -1.48 -2.84 3.19
C VAL A 61 -2.42 -4.04 3.16
N ALA A 62 -3.23 -4.14 2.10
CA ALA A 62 -4.19 -5.21 1.94
C ALA A 62 -3.68 -6.25 0.94
N ILE A 63 -3.61 -7.51 1.36
CA ILE A 63 -3.22 -8.66 0.54
C ILE A 63 -4.45 -9.53 0.34
N GLY A 64 -4.97 -9.60 -0.89
CA GLY A 64 -6.11 -10.43 -1.26
C GLY A 64 -5.78 -11.45 -2.34
N MET A 65 -6.83 -11.98 -2.99
CA MET A 65 -6.69 -12.92 -4.10
C MET A 65 -5.92 -12.32 -5.29
N ASN A 66 -6.14 -11.05 -5.63
CA ASN A 66 -5.47 -10.44 -6.78
C ASN A 66 -3.97 -10.32 -6.52
N GLU A 67 -3.57 -9.82 -5.35
CA GLU A 67 -2.17 -9.67 -4.99
C GLU A 67 -1.45 -11.03 -4.97
N ARG A 68 -2.14 -12.12 -4.60
CA ARG A 68 -1.60 -13.49 -4.67
C ARG A 68 -1.46 -14.05 -6.08
N LEU A 69 -2.21 -13.54 -7.05
CA LEU A 69 -2.10 -13.91 -8.45
C LEU A 69 -1.00 -13.11 -9.16
N ASP A 70 -0.81 -11.85 -8.74
CA ASP A 70 0.09 -10.90 -9.38
C ASP A 70 1.52 -10.91 -8.80
N PHE A 71 1.70 -11.35 -7.55
CA PHE A 71 2.98 -11.32 -6.84
C PHE A 71 3.38 -12.66 -6.22
N ASP A 72 4.69 -12.87 -6.07
CA ASP A 72 5.25 -14.07 -5.45
C ASP A 72 4.92 -14.17 -3.95
N LEU A 73 4.72 -15.39 -3.47
CA LEU A 73 4.37 -15.66 -2.07
C LEU A 73 5.44 -15.16 -1.09
N ASP A 74 6.72 -15.20 -1.46
CA ASP A 74 7.81 -14.69 -0.63
C ASP A 74 7.73 -13.18 -0.41
N GLY A 75 7.36 -12.42 -1.45
CA GLY A 75 7.15 -10.98 -1.34
C GLY A 75 5.97 -10.64 -0.44
N LEU A 76 4.86 -11.37 -0.58
CA LEU A 76 3.67 -11.20 0.27
C LEU A 76 3.96 -11.56 1.73
N GLU A 77 4.74 -12.60 1.98
CA GLU A 77 5.17 -12.98 3.33
C GLU A 77 6.10 -11.94 3.94
N ALA A 78 7.02 -11.36 3.15
CA ALA A 78 7.85 -10.26 3.61
C ALA A 78 7.01 -9.05 4.04
N VAL A 79 5.97 -8.69 3.29
CA VAL A 79 5.02 -7.63 3.67
C VAL A 79 4.29 -7.99 4.96
N ARG A 80 3.79 -9.23 5.08
CA ARG A 80 3.10 -9.71 6.28
C ARG A 80 3.98 -9.64 7.52
N LEU A 81 5.26 -9.99 7.38
CA LEU A 81 6.24 -9.91 8.45
C LEU A 81 6.72 -8.48 8.71
N ALA A 82 6.58 -7.57 7.76
CA ALA A 82 6.99 -6.18 7.91
C ALA A 82 6.02 -5.36 8.76
N GLY A 83 4.73 -5.72 8.78
CA GLY A 83 3.73 -5.06 9.60
C GLY A 83 3.81 -5.41 11.08
N ASP A 84 3.20 -4.56 11.89
CA ASP A 84 3.12 -4.69 13.34
C ASP A 84 1.95 -5.60 13.74
N ASP A 85 0.83 -5.48 13.04
CA ASP A 85 -0.38 -6.29 13.24
C ASP A 85 -0.91 -6.83 11.90
N VAL A 86 -1.47 -8.04 11.94
CA VAL A 86 -2.05 -8.69 10.75
C VAL A 86 -3.46 -9.15 11.07
N ILE A 87 -4.43 -8.52 10.44
CA ILE A 87 -5.84 -8.87 10.57
C ILE A 87 -6.20 -9.84 9.44
N PRO A 88 -6.57 -11.10 9.75
CA PRO A 88 -7.10 -12.00 8.73
C PRO A 88 -8.45 -11.50 8.25
N CYS A 89 -8.61 -11.41 6.94
CA CYS A 89 -9.86 -11.15 6.25
C CYS A 89 -10.28 -12.44 5.53
N GLY A 90 -11.59 -12.70 5.39
CA GLY A 90 -12.09 -13.96 4.82
C GLY A 90 -11.44 -14.38 3.49
N GLU A 91 -11.50 -15.67 3.18
CA GLU A 91 -10.88 -16.29 1.98
C GLU A 91 -9.35 -16.08 1.84
N GLY A 92 -8.62 -16.00 2.97
CA GLY A 92 -7.16 -15.91 2.95
C GLY A 92 -6.63 -14.52 2.57
N GLY A 93 -7.48 -13.49 2.69
CA GLY A 93 -7.08 -12.11 2.68
C GLY A 93 -6.43 -11.70 4.01
N PHE A 94 -5.53 -10.73 3.96
CA PHE A 94 -4.88 -10.18 5.15
C PHE A 94 -4.79 -8.67 5.02
N LEU A 95 -5.09 -7.97 6.10
CA LEU A 95 -4.80 -6.55 6.25
C LEU A 95 -3.61 -6.40 7.19
N VAL A 96 -2.50 -5.93 6.66
CA VAL A 96 -1.25 -5.70 7.40
C VAL A 96 -1.26 -4.24 7.85
N LEU A 97 -1.25 -4.02 9.15
CA LEU A 97 -1.22 -2.70 9.77
C LEU A 97 0.22 -2.31 10.10
N PHE A 98 0.53 -1.04 9.89
CA PHE A 98 1.80 -0.44 10.24
C PHE A 98 1.53 0.65 11.26
N GLU A 99 2.06 0.50 12.47
CA GLU A 99 2.05 1.57 13.46
C GLU A 99 3.03 2.64 13.01
N GLN A 100 2.50 3.62 12.29
CA GLN A 100 3.20 4.88 12.07
C GLN A 100 3.33 5.53 13.45
N SER A 101 4.46 5.30 14.14
CA SER A 101 4.79 5.99 15.38
C SER A 101 4.58 7.48 15.12
N ARG A 102 3.46 8.02 15.61
CA ARG A 102 3.19 9.45 15.57
C ARG A 102 4.25 10.07 16.46
N VAL A 103 5.38 10.42 15.85
CA VAL A 103 6.32 11.31 16.48
C VAL A 103 5.54 12.59 16.74
N SER A 104 5.30 12.83 18.02
CA SER A 104 4.75 14.04 18.59
C SER A 104 5.32 15.27 17.86
N GLY A 105 4.43 16.08 17.32
CA GLY A 105 4.74 17.31 16.60
C GLY A 105 3.65 18.33 16.85
N ASP A 106 3.61 18.80 18.10
CA ASP A 106 3.14 20.08 18.62
C ASP A 106 2.23 20.94 17.71
N ARG A 107 1.02 21.19 18.20
CA ARG A 107 0.29 22.41 17.85
C ARG A 107 1.10 23.60 18.33
N GLN A 108 1.59 24.43 17.41
CA GLN A 108 1.77 25.86 17.65
C GLN A 108 1.17 26.65 16.50
#